data_AF-A0A2V9GE13-F1
#
_entry.id   AF-A0A2V9GE13-F1
#
_cell.length_a   1.000
_cell.length_b   1.000
_cell.length_c   1.000
_cell.angle_alpha   90.00
_cell.angle_beta   90.00
_cell.angle_gamma   90.00
#
_symmetry.space_group_name_H-M   'P 1'
#
loop_
_entity.id
_entity.type
_entity.pdbx_description
1 polymer ?
#
loop_
_entity_poly.entity_id
_entity_poly.type
_entity_poly.pdbx_seq_one_letter_code
_entity_poly.pdbx_strand_id
1 'polypeptide(L)'
;MASFARMGEEIPVVPVLVPSQEQDWAKRLEKTIERGANHLLSLQAEEGYWQGELEADTTLESDYIYYLHVLGKADPERIAKLANYVRRRQLADGGWSIYPGGPSEQARHMLQARETVGRLGGLEHTNSYVRFYLALVGAVGWELVPSIPPELMLLPNWFYFNIYEMSSWTRGIVIPMAILSSLRPEWRLPERARVDELFKDPTRKTAAFDWSKQLLSWKNVFLALDRGLKLYEKLPWKPLRQRALREAKSWMLNHIERTEGLAAIYPAMM
;
A
#
# COMPACT_ATOMS: atom_id res chain seq x y z
N MET A 1 31.45 48.88 -55.15
CA MET A 1 30.42 48.34 -56.06
C MET A 1 29.94 47.02 -55.47
N ALA A 2 28.75 47.04 -54.89
CA ALA A 2 28.08 45.88 -54.34
C ALA A 2 27.66 44.95 -55.50
N SER A 3 28.09 43.68 -55.45
CA SER A 3 27.52 42.65 -56.30
C SER A 3 26.29 42.10 -55.59
N PHE A 4 25.12 42.40 -56.15
CA PHE A 4 23.85 41.84 -55.72
C PHE A 4 23.82 40.35 -56.10
N ALA A 5 23.80 39.47 -55.09
CA ALA A 5 23.36 38.09 -55.30
C ALA A 5 21.90 38.12 -55.77
N ARG A 6 21.61 37.45 -56.88
CA ARG A 6 20.27 37.38 -57.45
C ARG A 6 19.37 36.55 -56.53
N MET A 7 18.22 37.09 -56.12
CA MET A 7 17.15 36.30 -55.49
C MET A 7 16.69 35.22 -56.48
N GLY A 8 16.97 33.97 -56.17
CA GLY A 8 16.60 32.81 -57.00
C GLY A 8 17.69 31.75 -57.16
N GLU A 9 18.93 32.00 -56.71
CA GLU A 9 19.94 30.94 -56.61
C GLU A 9 19.72 30.15 -55.31
N GLU A 10 19.22 28.91 -55.43
CA GLU A 10 19.29 27.93 -54.35
C GLU A 10 20.76 27.76 -53.97
N ILE A 11 21.11 28.12 -52.72
CA ILE A 11 22.41 27.77 -52.16
C ILE A 11 22.49 26.25 -52.25
N PRO A 12 23.45 25.67 -52.98
CA PRO A 12 23.57 24.22 -53.05
C PRO A 12 23.79 23.71 -51.64
N VAL A 13 22.79 23.02 -51.09
CA VAL A 13 22.91 22.29 -49.84
C VAL A 13 23.89 21.17 -50.12
N VAL A 14 25.19 21.44 -49.88
CA VAL A 14 26.21 20.40 -49.93
C VAL A 14 25.77 19.36 -48.91
N PRO A 15 25.53 18.10 -49.31
CA PRO A 15 25.20 17.06 -48.36
C PRO A 15 26.35 16.99 -47.37
N VAL A 16 26.10 17.35 -46.13
CA VAL A 16 27.08 17.17 -45.06
C VAL A 16 27.36 15.68 -45.03
N LEU A 17 28.58 15.29 -45.42
CA LEU A 17 29.02 13.91 -45.38
C LEU A 17 29.12 13.50 -43.92
N VAL A 18 28.01 12.99 -43.40
CA VAL A 18 27.93 12.32 -42.10
C VAL A 18 28.93 11.15 -42.16
N PRO A 19 29.94 11.10 -41.27
CA PRO A 19 30.90 10.01 -41.21
C PRO A 19 30.23 8.63 -41.24
N SER A 20 30.85 7.64 -41.90
CA SER A 20 30.23 6.31 -42.10
C SER A 20 29.79 5.62 -40.79
N GLN A 21 30.48 5.89 -39.68
CA GLN A 21 30.10 5.42 -38.34
C GLN A 21 28.79 6.06 -37.82
N GLU A 22 28.56 7.34 -38.11
CA GLU A 22 27.30 8.03 -37.74
C GLU A 22 26.13 7.56 -38.62
N GLN A 23 26.37 7.25 -39.90
CA GLN A 23 25.35 6.66 -40.78
C GLN A 23 24.95 5.24 -40.36
N ASP A 24 25.89 4.46 -39.83
CA ASP A 24 25.62 3.12 -39.27
C ASP A 24 24.78 3.22 -37.98
N TRP A 25 25.11 4.19 -37.11
CA TRP A 25 24.34 4.41 -35.89
C TRP A 25 22.90 4.88 -36.15
N ALA A 26 22.70 5.82 -37.08
CA ALA A 26 21.37 6.31 -37.45
C ALA A 26 20.48 5.18 -37.98
N LYS A 27 21.00 4.32 -38.87
CA LYS A 27 20.27 3.15 -39.40
C LYS A 27 19.94 2.12 -38.31
N ARG A 28 20.87 1.89 -37.37
CA ARG A 28 20.63 0.98 -36.24
C ARG A 28 19.58 1.54 -35.29
N LEU A 29 19.60 2.85 -35.03
CA LEU A 29 18.61 3.54 -34.21
C LEU A 29 17.22 3.42 -34.83
N GLU A 30 17.09 3.72 -36.12
CA GLU A 30 15.81 3.63 -36.85
C GLU A 30 15.25 2.21 -36.80
N LYS A 31 16.06 1.19 -37.10
CA LYS A 31 15.67 -0.22 -36.96
C LYS A 31 15.29 -0.60 -35.53
N THR A 32 15.95 -0.01 -34.53
CA THR A 32 15.64 -0.28 -33.12
C THR A 32 14.30 0.33 -32.73
N ILE A 33 14.02 1.56 -33.17
CA ILE A 33 12.73 2.23 -32.98
C ILE A 33 11.62 1.42 -33.65
N GLU A 34 11.80 1.02 -34.91
CA GLU A 34 10.83 0.22 -35.65
C GLU A 34 10.52 -1.10 -34.94
N ARG A 35 11.55 -1.82 -34.48
CA ARG A 35 11.38 -3.06 -33.70
C ARG A 35 10.66 -2.82 -32.38
N GLY A 36 10.99 -1.75 -31.67
CA GLY A 36 10.33 -1.39 -30.41
C GLY A 36 8.87 -1.02 -30.61
N ALA A 37 8.56 -0.21 -31.62
CA ALA A 37 7.21 0.16 -32.00
C ALA A 37 6.38 -1.06 -32.42
N ASN A 38 6.93 -1.91 -33.29
CA ASN A 38 6.27 -3.15 -33.72
C ASN A 38 6.00 -4.09 -32.55
N HIS A 39 6.94 -4.20 -31.61
CA HIS A 39 6.73 -5.00 -30.41
C HIS A 39 5.63 -4.43 -29.52
N LEU A 40 5.64 -3.12 -29.25
CA LEU A 40 4.56 -2.49 -28.47
C LEU A 40 3.21 -2.68 -29.15
N LEU A 41 3.10 -2.42 -30.45
CA LEU A 41 1.87 -2.66 -31.21
C LEU A 41 1.42 -4.13 -31.16
N SER A 42 2.34 -5.09 -31.13
CA SER A 42 2.01 -6.52 -30.97
C SER A 42 1.44 -6.88 -29.59
N LEU A 43 1.61 -6.01 -28.58
CA LEU A 43 1.06 -6.18 -27.23
C LEU A 43 -0.28 -5.46 -27.04
N GLN A 44 -0.77 -4.73 -28.04
CA GLN A 44 -2.03 -4.00 -27.94
C GLN A 44 -3.20 -5.00 -27.95
N ALA A 45 -4.13 -4.85 -27.01
CA ALA A 45 -5.37 -5.60 -27.01
C ALA A 45 -6.24 -5.23 -28.22
N GLU A 46 -7.17 -6.10 -28.62
CA GLU A 46 -8.07 -5.84 -29.76
C GLU A 46 -8.89 -4.56 -29.57
N GLU A 47 -9.23 -4.20 -28.32
CA GLU A 47 -9.97 -2.99 -27.96
C GLU A 47 -9.09 -1.73 -27.92
N GLY A 48 -7.78 -1.86 -28.12
CA GLY A 48 -6.85 -0.74 -28.33
C GLY A 48 -6.06 -0.28 -27.11
N TYR A 49 -6.20 -0.91 -25.94
CA TYR A 49 -5.40 -0.62 -24.74
C TYR A 49 -4.14 -1.49 -24.66
N TRP A 50 -3.23 -1.14 -23.75
CA TRP A 50 -2.12 -1.99 -23.32
C TRP A 50 -2.31 -2.40 -21.88
N GLN A 51 -2.08 -3.67 -21.59
CA GLN A 51 -2.13 -4.21 -20.24
C GLN A 51 -0.78 -4.83 -19.89
N GLY A 52 -0.25 -4.43 -18.75
CA GLY A 52 0.94 -5.01 -18.15
C GLY A 52 0.67 -5.38 -16.70
N GLU A 53 1.46 -6.30 -16.17
CA GLU A 53 1.44 -6.60 -14.75
C GLU A 53 1.99 -5.39 -13.97
N LEU A 54 1.18 -4.88 -13.03
CA LEU A 54 1.63 -3.88 -12.07
C LEU A 54 2.19 -4.61 -10.85
N GLU A 55 3.50 -4.81 -10.83
CA GLU A 55 4.16 -5.47 -9.70
C GLU A 55 4.24 -4.56 -8.47
N ALA A 56 4.06 -5.17 -7.29
CA ALA A 56 4.33 -4.58 -5.99
C ALA A 56 5.21 -5.54 -5.16
N ASP A 57 5.27 -5.32 -3.85
CA ASP A 57 5.91 -6.27 -2.93
C ASP A 57 4.97 -7.43 -2.57
N THR A 58 5.47 -8.36 -1.76
CA THR A 58 4.72 -9.57 -1.37
C THR A 58 3.63 -9.34 -0.31
N THR A 59 3.35 -8.08 0.06
CA THR A 59 2.28 -7.76 1.02
C THR A 59 0.92 -8.04 0.42
N LEU A 60 0.74 -7.82 -0.89
CA LEU A 60 -0.54 -8.06 -1.58
C LEU A 60 -0.98 -9.52 -1.46
N GLU A 61 -0.09 -10.48 -1.73
CA GLU A 61 -0.42 -11.91 -1.60
C GLU A 61 -0.68 -12.30 -0.14
N SER A 62 0.08 -11.72 0.79
CA SER A 62 -0.05 -11.99 2.22
C SER A 62 -1.40 -11.49 2.75
N ASP A 63 -1.79 -10.27 2.39
CA ASP A 63 -3.08 -9.66 2.69
C ASP A 63 -4.23 -10.44 2.04
N TYR A 64 -4.00 -11.03 0.86
CA TYR A 64 -5.06 -11.76 0.16
C TYR A 64 -5.33 -13.10 0.84
N ILE A 65 -4.29 -13.80 1.28
CA ILE A 65 -4.43 -15.00 2.13
C ILE A 65 -5.22 -14.65 3.40
N TYR A 66 -4.85 -13.54 4.05
CA TYR A 66 -5.54 -13.04 5.24
C TYR A 66 -7.04 -12.76 4.97
N TYR A 67 -7.36 -12.12 3.85
CA TYR A 67 -8.73 -11.77 3.49
C TYR A 67 -9.59 -12.96 3.13
N LEU A 68 -9.03 -13.94 2.43
CA LEU A 68 -9.73 -15.20 2.17
C LEU A 68 -10.09 -15.91 3.47
N HIS A 69 -9.21 -15.85 4.49
CA HIS A 69 -9.53 -16.34 5.84
C HIS A 69 -10.68 -15.56 6.47
N VAL A 70 -10.60 -14.22 6.47
CA VAL A 70 -11.64 -13.33 7.02
C VAL A 70 -13.01 -13.58 6.38
N LEU A 71 -13.05 -13.81 5.06
CA LEU A 71 -14.30 -14.09 4.33
C LEU A 71 -14.82 -15.53 4.50
N GLY A 72 -14.08 -16.41 5.19
CA GLY A 72 -14.40 -17.84 5.23
C GLY A 72 -14.27 -18.53 3.86
N LYS A 73 -13.48 -17.96 2.95
CA LYS A 73 -13.25 -18.43 1.57
C LYS A 73 -11.82 -18.93 1.36
N ALA A 74 -11.17 -19.38 2.43
CA ALA A 74 -9.81 -19.91 2.39
C ALA A 74 -9.77 -21.20 1.56
N ASP A 75 -9.32 -21.07 0.31
CA ASP A 75 -9.11 -22.19 -0.61
C ASP A 75 -7.65 -22.68 -0.55
N PRO A 76 -7.39 -23.96 -0.23
CA PRO A 76 -6.03 -24.48 -0.09
C PRO A 76 -5.16 -24.35 -1.35
N GLU A 77 -5.74 -24.53 -2.54
CA GLU A 77 -4.98 -24.46 -3.78
C GLU A 77 -4.53 -23.03 -4.08
N ARG A 78 -5.46 -22.06 -3.97
CA ARG A 78 -5.17 -20.63 -4.11
C ARG A 78 -4.17 -20.16 -3.07
N ILE A 79 -4.35 -20.52 -1.81
CA ILE A 79 -3.43 -20.17 -0.72
C ILE A 79 -2.04 -20.76 -1.01
N ALA A 80 -1.95 -22.00 -1.50
CA ALA A 80 -0.66 -22.60 -1.85
C ALA A 80 0.05 -21.83 -2.97
N LYS A 81 -0.67 -21.38 -4.00
CA LYS A 81 -0.12 -20.56 -5.09
C LYS A 81 0.41 -19.21 -4.59
N LEU A 82 -0.38 -18.50 -3.77
CA LEU A 82 0.00 -17.23 -3.15
C LEU A 82 1.22 -17.41 -2.25
N ALA A 83 1.21 -18.41 -1.37
CA ALA A 83 2.32 -18.68 -0.47
C ALA A 83 3.59 -19.10 -1.22
N ASN A 84 3.47 -19.82 -2.34
CA ASN A 84 4.60 -20.13 -3.22
C ASN A 84 5.15 -18.88 -3.89
N TYR A 85 4.30 -17.92 -4.29
CA TYR A 85 4.74 -16.65 -4.83
C TYR A 85 5.56 -15.87 -3.79
N VAL A 86 5.03 -15.70 -2.57
CA VAL A 86 5.74 -15.04 -1.46
C VAL A 86 7.10 -15.72 -1.23
N ARG A 87 7.14 -17.06 -1.14
CA ARG A 87 8.40 -17.81 -0.98
C ARG A 87 9.41 -17.61 -2.11
N ARG A 88 8.98 -17.40 -3.35
CA ARG A 88 9.90 -17.22 -4.50
C ARG A 88 10.55 -15.84 -4.54
N ARG A 89 9.87 -14.80 -4.06
CA ARG A 89 10.38 -13.42 -3.99
C ARG A 89 11.36 -13.20 -2.82
N GLN A 90 11.73 -14.27 -2.14
CA GLN A 90 12.51 -14.26 -0.94
C GLN A 90 14.03 -14.14 -1.21
N LEU A 91 14.69 -13.20 -0.51
CA LEU A 91 16.11 -12.88 -0.61
C LEU A 91 17.01 -13.89 0.12
N ALA A 92 18.32 -13.77 -0.06
CA ALA A 92 19.32 -14.71 0.49
C ALA A 92 19.43 -14.66 2.02
N ASP A 93 19.41 -13.44 2.60
CA ASP A 93 19.29 -13.21 4.05
C ASP A 93 17.92 -13.60 4.61
N GLY A 94 17.03 -13.82 3.66
CA GLY A 94 15.77 -14.42 3.86
C GLY A 94 14.57 -13.56 3.62
N GLY A 95 14.66 -12.25 3.61
CA GLY A 95 13.42 -11.47 3.59
C GLY A 95 12.87 -11.12 2.26
N TRP A 96 12.08 -10.06 2.30
CA TRP A 96 11.41 -9.50 1.16
C TRP A 96 11.77 -8.04 1.07
N SER A 97 12.05 -7.56 -0.13
CA SER A 97 12.23 -6.14 -0.36
C SER A 97 10.93 -5.54 -0.87
N ILE A 98 10.75 -4.25 -0.64
CA ILE A 98 9.64 -3.48 -1.20
C ILE A 98 9.86 -3.12 -2.68
N TYR A 99 11.06 -3.39 -3.24
CA TYR A 99 11.36 -3.24 -4.66
C TYR A 99 12.45 -4.24 -5.15
N PRO A 100 12.52 -4.53 -6.46
CA PRO A 100 13.51 -5.45 -7.01
C PRO A 100 14.96 -5.05 -6.71
N GLY A 101 15.74 -5.98 -6.15
CA GLY A 101 17.15 -5.75 -5.79
C GLY A 101 17.36 -4.85 -4.56
N GLY A 102 16.29 -4.39 -3.92
CA GLY A 102 16.38 -3.61 -2.69
C GLY A 102 16.83 -4.44 -1.51
N PRO A 103 17.21 -3.78 -0.40
CA PRO A 103 17.50 -4.48 0.83
C PRO A 103 16.24 -5.19 1.28
N SER A 104 16.48 -6.32 1.90
CA SER A 104 15.49 -7.05 2.63
C SER A 104 14.88 -6.19 3.74
N GLU A 105 13.56 -6.11 3.76
CA GLU A 105 12.81 -5.94 5.00
C GLU A 105 12.75 -7.27 5.82
N GLN A 106 13.54 -8.30 5.40
CA GLN A 106 14.08 -9.47 6.13
C GLN A 106 13.14 -10.69 6.42
N ALA A 107 13.66 -11.97 6.35
CA ALA A 107 13.10 -13.31 6.79
C ALA A 107 13.14 -14.71 5.99
N ARG A 108 14.11 -15.68 6.07
CA ARG A 108 14.11 -17.04 5.36
C ARG A 108 13.77 -18.23 6.27
N HIS A 109 12.61 -18.83 6.32
CA HIS A 109 11.36 -18.57 5.62
C HIS A 109 10.17 -18.52 6.59
N MET A 110 10.35 -18.98 7.84
CA MET A 110 9.50 -18.67 9.01
C MET A 110 10.35 -18.59 10.30
N LEU A 111 11.38 -19.44 10.47
CA LEU A 111 12.28 -19.39 11.64
C LEU A 111 13.28 -18.24 11.59
N GLN A 112 14.05 -18.10 10.51
CA GLN A 112 14.90 -16.90 10.35
C GLN A 112 14.03 -15.65 10.15
N ALA A 113 12.80 -15.83 9.65
CA ALA A 113 11.78 -14.78 9.64
C ALA A 113 11.49 -14.26 11.03
N ARG A 114 11.09 -15.17 11.91
CA ARG A 114 10.86 -14.88 13.33
C ARG A 114 12.08 -14.27 13.99
N GLU A 115 13.26 -14.85 13.81
CA GLU A 115 14.51 -14.31 14.38
C GLU A 115 14.76 -12.88 13.90
N THR A 116 14.49 -12.63 12.61
CA THR A 116 14.71 -11.29 12.08
C THR A 116 13.66 -10.29 12.51
N VAL A 117 12.38 -10.69 12.55
CA VAL A 117 11.30 -9.91 13.17
C VAL A 117 11.70 -9.56 14.61
N GLY A 118 12.21 -10.52 15.38
CA GLY A 118 12.75 -10.29 16.72
C GLY A 118 13.93 -9.29 16.76
N ARG A 119 14.87 -9.39 15.82
CA ARG A 119 15.99 -8.45 15.67
C ARG A 119 15.52 -7.03 15.35
N LEU A 120 14.46 -6.90 14.55
CA LEU A 120 13.81 -5.63 14.18
C LEU A 120 12.90 -5.07 15.27
N GLY A 121 12.76 -5.77 16.40
CA GLY A 121 12.00 -5.30 17.56
C GLY A 121 10.68 -6.02 17.80
N GLY A 122 10.34 -7.02 16.99
CA GLY A 122 9.11 -7.80 17.11
C GLY A 122 7.89 -7.09 16.54
N LEU A 123 6.71 -7.68 16.73
CA LEU A 123 5.42 -7.07 16.37
C LEU A 123 5.20 -5.69 17.01
N GLU A 124 5.88 -5.42 18.13
CA GLU A 124 5.84 -4.14 18.83
C GLU A 124 6.38 -2.97 18.01
N HIS A 125 7.19 -3.25 16.98
CA HIS A 125 7.83 -2.26 16.12
C HIS A 125 7.31 -2.23 14.68
N THR A 126 6.28 -3.03 14.35
CA THR A 126 5.65 -2.98 13.02
C THR A 126 4.88 -1.68 12.80
N ASN A 127 4.54 -1.37 11.54
CA ASN A 127 3.70 -0.21 11.22
C ASN A 127 2.24 -0.39 11.71
N SER A 128 1.45 0.68 11.62
CA SER A 128 0.05 0.70 12.07
C SER A 128 -0.89 -0.20 11.27
N TYR A 129 -0.62 -0.42 9.98
CA TYR A 129 -1.43 -1.29 9.12
C TYR A 129 -1.33 -2.75 9.56
N VAL A 130 -0.11 -3.24 9.76
CA VAL A 130 0.13 -4.61 10.24
C VAL A 130 -0.59 -4.85 11.57
N ARG A 131 -0.52 -3.89 12.49
CA ARG A 131 -1.19 -4.00 13.80
C ARG A 131 -2.70 -3.99 13.66
N PHE A 132 -3.25 -3.16 12.77
CA PHE A 132 -4.68 -3.11 12.51
C PHE A 132 -5.20 -4.46 12.01
N TYR A 133 -4.55 -5.05 11.00
CA TYR A 133 -4.91 -6.38 10.49
C TYR A 133 -4.77 -7.47 11.55
N LEU A 134 -3.69 -7.47 12.33
CA LEU A 134 -3.53 -8.43 13.42
C LEU A 134 -4.58 -8.27 14.52
N ALA A 135 -5.07 -7.04 14.78
CA ALA A 135 -6.09 -6.80 15.79
C ALA A 135 -7.46 -7.32 15.37
N LEU A 136 -7.80 -7.21 14.08
CA LEU A 136 -9.05 -7.73 13.50
C LEU A 136 -9.20 -9.25 13.66
N VAL A 137 -8.08 -9.98 13.69
CA VAL A 137 -8.07 -11.44 13.89
C VAL A 137 -7.70 -11.86 15.31
N GLY A 138 -7.58 -10.89 16.23
CA GLY A 138 -7.32 -11.12 17.65
C GLY A 138 -5.88 -11.52 17.99
N ALA A 139 -4.92 -11.35 17.07
CA ALA A 139 -3.52 -11.66 17.31
C ALA A 139 -2.81 -10.62 18.19
N VAL A 140 -3.24 -9.36 18.11
CA VAL A 140 -2.78 -8.25 18.97
C VAL A 140 -3.98 -7.54 19.60
N GLY A 141 -3.77 -6.82 20.71
CA GLY A 141 -4.81 -5.98 21.30
C GLY A 141 -5.04 -4.69 20.50
N TRP A 142 -6.27 -4.18 20.50
CA TRP A 142 -6.63 -2.89 19.88
C TRP A 142 -5.87 -1.70 20.49
N GLU A 143 -5.26 -1.87 21.66
CA GLU A 143 -4.38 -0.90 22.31
C GLU A 143 -3.11 -0.60 21.49
N LEU A 144 -2.65 -1.56 20.68
CA LEU A 144 -1.49 -1.40 19.78
C LEU A 144 -1.83 -0.69 18.47
N VAL A 145 -3.12 -0.53 18.18
CA VAL A 145 -3.64 0.10 16.97
C VAL A 145 -3.90 1.59 17.24
N PRO A 146 -3.47 2.51 16.37
CA PRO A 146 -3.90 3.90 16.44
C PRO A 146 -5.43 4.01 16.30
N SER A 147 -6.04 4.90 17.07
CA SER A 147 -7.49 5.09 17.05
C SER A 147 -7.94 5.73 15.75
N ILE A 148 -8.91 5.11 15.08
CA ILE A 148 -9.56 5.64 13.88
C ILE A 148 -11.06 5.78 14.20
N PRO A 149 -11.49 6.90 14.81
CA PRO A 149 -12.88 7.07 15.21
C PRO A 149 -13.75 7.37 13.97
N PRO A 150 -14.90 6.68 13.79
CA PRO A 150 -15.84 7.01 12.71
C PRO A 150 -16.26 8.48 12.72
N GLU A 151 -16.28 9.13 13.87
CA GLU A 151 -16.68 10.52 14.05
C GLU A 151 -15.90 11.52 13.18
N LEU A 152 -14.74 11.13 12.62
CA LEU A 152 -14.06 11.88 11.56
C LEU A 152 -14.97 12.21 10.38
N MET A 153 -15.95 11.36 10.07
CA MET A 153 -16.94 11.59 9.01
C MET A 153 -17.86 12.78 9.25
N LEU A 154 -17.93 13.27 10.49
CA LEU A 154 -18.82 14.37 10.88
C LEU A 154 -18.09 15.71 10.99
N LEU A 155 -16.76 15.72 10.78
CA LEU A 155 -15.97 16.94 10.81
C LEU A 155 -16.34 17.82 9.61
N PRO A 156 -16.54 19.14 9.80
CA PRO A 156 -16.90 20.03 8.71
C PRO A 156 -15.70 20.28 7.80
N ASN A 157 -15.95 20.57 6.52
CA ASN A 157 -14.91 20.75 5.50
C ASN A 157 -13.95 21.93 5.77
N TRP A 158 -14.31 22.88 6.64
CA TRP A 158 -13.40 23.97 7.04
C TRP A 158 -12.39 23.55 8.10
N PHE A 159 -12.60 22.42 8.77
CA PHE A 159 -11.75 21.95 9.86
C PHE A 159 -10.56 21.15 9.33
N TYR A 160 -9.35 21.44 9.80
CA TYR A 160 -8.10 20.92 9.23
C TYR A 160 -7.96 19.38 9.21
N PHE A 161 -8.66 18.65 10.08
CA PHE A 161 -8.60 17.18 10.12
C PHE A 161 -9.80 16.49 9.45
N ASN A 162 -10.57 17.19 8.64
CA ASN A 162 -11.68 16.57 7.91
C ASN A 162 -11.17 15.59 6.85
N ILE A 163 -12.02 14.64 6.45
CA ILE A 163 -11.64 13.55 5.53
C ILE A 163 -11.21 14.02 4.13
N TYR A 164 -11.58 15.24 3.72
CA TYR A 164 -11.25 15.80 2.40
C TYR A 164 -9.88 16.47 2.33
N GLU A 165 -9.25 16.74 3.49
CA GLU A 165 -7.83 17.11 3.57
C GLU A 165 -6.92 15.88 3.39
N MET A 166 -7.48 14.67 3.47
CA MET A 166 -6.77 13.43 3.14
C MET A 166 -6.76 13.20 1.63
N SER A 167 -5.64 12.69 1.11
CA SER A 167 -5.55 12.23 -0.28
C SER A 167 -6.63 11.19 -0.58
N SER A 168 -7.04 11.08 -1.84
CA SER A 168 -8.11 10.17 -2.27
C SER A 168 -7.84 8.71 -1.86
N TRP A 169 -6.61 8.22 -2.05
CA TRP A 169 -6.21 6.87 -1.63
C TRP A 169 -6.27 6.70 -0.11
N THR A 170 -5.83 7.70 0.66
CA THR A 170 -5.80 7.61 2.13
C THR A 170 -7.21 7.55 2.68
N ARG A 171 -8.10 8.37 2.11
CA ARG A 171 -9.52 8.40 2.46
C ARG A 171 -10.22 7.08 2.15
N GLY A 172 -9.92 6.50 0.99
CA GLY A 172 -10.43 5.19 0.59
C GLY A 172 -10.06 4.07 1.55
N ILE A 173 -8.93 4.18 2.25
CA ILE A 173 -8.44 3.18 3.21
C ILE A 173 -8.95 3.46 4.63
N VAL A 174 -8.84 4.72 5.08
CA VAL A 174 -9.15 5.12 6.47
C VAL A 174 -10.63 4.96 6.80
N ILE A 175 -11.54 5.21 5.84
CA ILE A 175 -12.99 5.14 6.09
C ILE A 175 -13.46 3.70 6.40
N PRO A 176 -13.14 2.68 5.58
CA PRO A 176 -13.40 1.28 5.94
C PRO A 176 -12.75 0.88 7.28
N MET A 177 -11.50 1.30 7.50
CA MET A 177 -10.81 1.02 8.76
C MET A 177 -11.51 1.66 9.96
N ALA A 178 -12.10 2.85 9.83
CA ALA A 178 -12.87 3.49 10.88
C ALA A 178 -14.10 2.67 11.27
N ILE A 179 -14.82 2.13 10.29
CA ILE A 179 -15.96 1.24 10.51
C ILE A 179 -15.50 -0.01 11.26
N LEU A 180 -14.47 -0.69 10.75
CA LEU A 180 -13.94 -1.92 11.35
C LEU A 180 -13.38 -1.69 12.77
N SER A 181 -12.69 -0.58 13.01
CA SER A 181 -12.20 -0.11 14.32
C SER A 181 -13.33 0.02 15.34
N SER A 182 -14.51 0.45 14.90
CA SER A 182 -15.69 0.58 15.76
C SER A 182 -16.44 -0.73 15.95
N LEU A 183 -16.49 -1.59 14.93
CA LEU A 183 -17.23 -2.86 15.02
C LEU A 183 -16.43 -3.95 15.74
N ARG A 184 -15.10 -3.92 15.62
CA ARG A 184 -14.15 -4.90 16.18
C ARG A 184 -14.60 -6.35 15.94
N PRO A 185 -14.72 -6.78 14.67
CA PRO A 185 -15.12 -8.15 14.37
C PRO A 185 -14.14 -9.15 15.00
N GLU A 186 -14.65 -10.31 15.42
CA GLU A 186 -13.83 -11.38 16.02
C GLU A 186 -13.46 -12.45 14.98
N TRP A 187 -12.66 -12.10 13.97
CA TRP A 187 -12.21 -13.04 12.94
C TRP A 187 -11.04 -13.91 13.43
N ARG A 188 -11.26 -14.65 14.52
CA ARG A 188 -10.21 -15.35 15.26
C ARG A 188 -9.34 -16.23 14.35
N LEU A 189 -8.04 -16.14 14.53
CA LEU A 189 -7.09 -17.03 13.88
C LEU A 189 -7.27 -18.48 14.36
N PRO A 190 -7.09 -19.48 13.48
CA PRO A 190 -6.94 -20.87 13.89
C PRO A 190 -5.73 -21.02 14.82
N GLU A 191 -5.79 -21.94 15.79
CA GLU A 191 -4.71 -22.14 16.77
C GLU A 191 -3.34 -22.41 16.12
N ARG A 192 -3.33 -23.09 14.97
CA ARG A 192 -2.12 -23.39 14.20
C ARG A 192 -1.47 -22.20 13.49
N ALA A 193 -2.16 -21.06 13.44
CA ALA A 193 -1.76 -19.87 12.68
C ALA A 193 -1.54 -18.65 13.61
N ARG A 194 -1.35 -18.90 14.91
CA ARG A 194 -0.99 -17.86 15.86
C ARG A 194 0.40 -17.28 15.53
N VAL A 195 0.63 -16.05 15.98
CA VAL A 195 1.86 -15.28 15.71
C VAL A 195 2.56 -14.85 17.00
N ASP A 196 2.28 -15.55 18.11
CA ASP A 196 2.82 -15.23 19.44
C ASP A 196 4.36 -15.22 19.46
N GLU A 197 4.97 -16.04 18.62
CA GLU A 197 6.41 -16.17 18.46
C GLU A 197 7.09 -14.94 17.84
N LEU A 198 6.30 -14.00 17.28
CA LEU A 198 6.79 -12.77 16.68
C LEU A 198 6.87 -11.60 17.67
N PHE A 199 6.31 -11.74 18.89
CA PHE A 199 6.50 -10.74 19.94
C PHE A 199 7.88 -10.87 20.56
N LYS A 200 8.55 -9.74 20.77
CA LYS A 200 9.79 -9.71 21.55
C LYS A 200 9.52 -9.82 23.04
N ASP A 201 8.43 -9.23 23.50
CA ASP A 201 7.91 -9.31 24.86
C ASP A 201 6.43 -9.75 24.81
N PRO A 202 6.12 -11.01 25.14
CA PRO A 202 4.75 -11.53 25.11
C PRO A 202 3.77 -10.76 26.01
N THR A 203 4.25 -9.99 26.98
CA THR A 203 3.42 -9.13 27.85
C THR A 203 3.02 -7.82 27.17
N ARG A 204 3.67 -7.45 26.06
CA ARG A 204 3.42 -6.21 25.30
C ARG A 204 2.36 -6.33 24.22
N LYS A 205 1.57 -7.41 24.18
CA LYS A 205 0.39 -7.55 23.30
C LYS A 205 -0.61 -6.40 23.38
N THR A 206 -0.52 -5.59 24.41
CA THR A 206 -1.39 -4.42 24.68
C THR A 206 -0.60 -3.15 25.04
N ALA A 207 0.72 -3.09 24.78
CA ALA A 207 1.56 -1.98 25.25
C ALA A 207 1.34 -0.68 24.45
N ALA A 208 1.03 0.42 25.14
CA ALA A 208 0.95 1.74 24.50
C ALA A 208 2.34 2.22 24.02
N PHE A 209 2.38 2.96 22.90
CA PHE A 209 3.61 3.53 22.32
C PHE A 209 4.43 4.34 23.33
N ASP A 210 5.76 4.21 23.24
CA ASP A 210 6.70 4.97 24.08
C ASP A 210 6.70 6.46 23.72
N TRP A 211 6.59 7.29 24.77
CA TRP A 211 6.62 8.76 24.67
C TRP A 211 8.00 9.27 24.25
N SER A 212 8.03 10.38 23.54
CA SER A 212 9.28 11.09 23.26
C SER A 212 9.85 11.69 24.54
N LYS A 213 11.18 11.68 24.67
CA LYS A 213 11.90 12.37 25.76
C LYS A 213 11.70 13.90 25.72
N GLN A 214 11.36 14.45 24.55
CA GLN A 214 10.98 15.85 24.40
C GLN A 214 9.49 16.04 24.69
N LEU A 215 9.16 16.79 25.75
CA LEU A 215 7.79 16.97 26.23
C LEU A 215 6.86 17.59 25.18
N LEU A 216 7.30 18.67 24.52
CA LEU A 216 6.58 19.32 23.41
C LEU A 216 7.10 18.76 22.08
N SER A 217 6.50 17.68 21.61
CA SER A 217 6.71 17.15 20.26
C SER A 217 5.38 16.78 19.62
N TRP A 218 5.28 16.91 18.29
CA TRP A 218 4.10 16.45 17.54
C TRP A 218 3.79 14.98 17.84
N LYS A 219 4.82 14.15 18.01
CA LYS A 219 4.66 12.76 18.47
C LYS A 219 3.87 12.67 19.77
N ASN A 220 4.27 13.42 20.80
CA ASN A 220 3.57 13.40 22.09
C ASN A 220 2.14 13.96 22.01
N VAL A 221 1.89 14.96 21.14
CA VAL A 221 0.53 15.47 20.89
C VAL A 221 -0.35 14.36 20.27
N PHE A 222 0.12 13.67 19.24
CA PHE A 222 -0.61 12.56 18.63
C PHE A 222 -0.81 11.40 19.61
N LEU A 223 0.18 11.09 20.45
CA LEU A 223 0.05 10.07 21.50
C LEU A 223 -0.97 10.45 22.56
N ALA A 224 -1.03 11.73 22.95
CA ALA A 224 -2.04 12.23 23.90
C ALA A 224 -3.44 12.15 23.30
N LEU A 225 -3.60 12.57 22.04
CA LEU A 225 -4.86 12.49 21.32
C LEU A 225 -5.33 11.03 21.18
N ASP A 226 -4.44 10.12 20.76
CA ASP A 226 -4.74 8.68 20.66
C ASP A 226 -5.16 8.10 22.02
N ARG A 227 -4.48 8.47 23.11
CA ARG A 227 -4.89 8.06 24.47
C ARG A 227 -6.28 8.57 24.83
N GLY A 228 -6.57 9.83 24.51
CA GLY A 228 -7.89 10.43 24.72
C GLY A 228 -8.98 9.70 23.94
N LEU A 229 -8.72 9.39 22.67
CA LEU A 229 -9.63 8.61 21.82
C LEU A 229 -9.82 7.18 22.36
N LYS A 230 -8.76 6.52 22.83
CA LYS A 230 -8.87 5.20 23.48
C LYS A 230 -9.70 5.24 24.76
N LEU A 231 -9.62 6.32 25.54
CA LEU A 231 -10.50 6.52 26.69
C LEU A 231 -11.96 6.72 26.26
N TYR A 232 -12.21 7.52 25.22
CA TYR A 232 -13.53 7.68 24.63
C TYR A 232 -14.10 6.35 24.11
N GLU A 233 -13.27 5.51 23.48
CA GLU A 233 -13.69 4.17 23.03
C GLU A 233 -14.14 3.26 24.19
N LYS A 234 -13.58 3.43 25.39
CA LYS A 234 -13.98 2.67 26.58
C LYS A 234 -15.30 3.14 27.20
N LEU A 235 -15.80 4.32 26.82
CA LEU A 235 -17.08 4.82 27.32
C LEU A 235 -18.25 4.04 26.69
N PRO A 236 -19.27 3.67 27.49
CA PRO A 236 -20.44 2.94 26.97
C PRO A 236 -21.32 3.82 26.07
N TRP A 237 -21.30 5.14 26.27
CA TRP A 237 -22.12 6.09 25.52
C TRP A 237 -21.31 6.85 24.48
N LYS A 238 -21.70 6.73 23.20
CA LYS A 238 -21.05 7.35 22.05
C LYS A 238 -22.11 7.98 21.12
N PRO A 239 -22.63 9.17 21.47
CA PRO A 239 -23.86 9.72 20.88
C PRO A 239 -23.80 9.96 19.36
N LEU A 240 -22.61 10.16 18.80
CA LEU A 240 -22.42 10.43 17.37
C LEU A 240 -22.02 9.20 16.56
N ARG A 241 -21.67 8.09 17.22
CA ARG A 241 -21.09 6.91 16.56
C ARG A 241 -21.98 6.34 15.47
N GLN A 242 -23.27 6.18 15.76
CA GLN A 242 -24.23 5.61 14.81
C GLN A 242 -24.51 6.53 13.61
N ARG A 243 -24.43 7.85 13.80
CA ARG A 243 -24.50 8.79 12.68
C ARG A 243 -23.24 8.70 11.83
N ALA A 244 -22.08 8.74 12.49
CA ALA A 244 -20.79 8.66 11.83
C ALA A 244 -20.60 7.37 10.99
N LEU A 245 -21.02 6.22 11.52
CA LEU A 245 -21.00 4.95 10.79
C LEU A 245 -21.95 4.93 9.58
N ARG A 246 -23.11 5.60 9.68
CA ARG A 246 -24.02 5.76 8.53
C ARG A 246 -23.40 6.62 7.44
N GLU A 247 -22.77 7.74 7.81
CA GLU A 247 -22.06 8.59 6.84
C GLU A 247 -20.89 7.85 6.19
N ALA A 248 -20.10 7.09 6.97
CA ALA A 248 -19.01 6.25 6.46
C ALA A 248 -19.53 5.23 5.43
N LYS A 249 -20.61 4.51 5.77
CA LYS A 249 -21.23 3.54 4.87
C LYS A 249 -21.77 4.18 3.60
N SER A 250 -22.52 5.27 3.71
CA SER A 250 -23.07 5.99 2.56
C SER A 250 -21.95 6.50 1.65
N TRP A 251 -20.89 7.06 2.25
CA TRP A 251 -19.71 7.49 1.51
C TRP A 251 -19.10 6.32 0.74
N MET A 252 -18.86 5.17 1.37
CA MET A 252 -18.31 4.00 0.68
C MET A 252 -19.19 3.52 -0.47
N LEU A 253 -20.50 3.36 -0.24
CA LEU A 253 -21.43 2.88 -1.27
C LEU A 253 -21.46 3.81 -2.49
N ASN A 254 -21.51 5.12 -2.27
CA ASN A 254 -21.50 6.11 -3.35
C ASN A 254 -20.20 6.10 -4.17
N HIS A 255 -19.08 5.64 -3.60
CA HIS A 255 -17.78 5.60 -4.27
C HIS A 255 -17.43 4.21 -4.84
N ILE A 256 -18.22 3.19 -4.50
CA ILE A 256 -18.18 1.86 -5.11
C ILE A 256 -19.14 1.79 -6.30
N GLU A 257 -20.24 2.54 -6.25
CA GLU A 257 -21.23 2.56 -7.32
C GLU A 257 -20.57 2.99 -8.64
N ARG A 258 -20.48 2.04 -9.59
CA ARG A 258 -19.87 2.18 -10.92
C ARG A 258 -18.33 2.19 -10.96
N THR A 259 -17.67 1.68 -9.93
CA THR A 259 -16.22 1.43 -9.93
C THR A 259 -15.93 -0.07 -9.80
N GLU A 260 -14.70 -0.49 -10.11
CA GLU A 260 -14.25 -1.87 -9.89
C GLU A 260 -13.85 -2.15 -8.43
N GLY A 261 -14.15 -1.23 -7.52
CA GLY A 261 -13.80 -1.30 -6.11
C GLY A 261 -13.48 0.07 -5.55
N LEU A 262 -13.56 0.20 -4.22
CA LEU A 262 -13.33 1.48 -3.56
C LEU A 262 -11.92 2.00 -3.87
N ALA A 263 -11.85 3.19 -4.49
CA ALA A 263 -10.62 3.83 -4.96
C ALA A 263 -9.76 2.99 -5.94
N ALA A 264 -10.24 1.83 -6.39
CA ALA A 264 -9.52 0.88 -7.25
C ALA A 264 -8.07 0.57 -6.79
N ILE A 265 -7.84 0.58 -5.48
CA ILE A 265 -6.55 0.22 -4.86
C ILE A 265 -6.75 -0.90 -3.86
N TYR A 266 -5.78 -1.81 -3.83
CA TYR A 266 -5.91 -3.05 -3.08
C TYR A 266 -6.31 -2.87 -1.60
N PRO A 267 -5.67 -1.99 -0.79
CA PRO A 267 -6.03 -1.89 0.62
C PRO A 267 -7.42 -1.31 0.91
N ALA A 268 -8.01 -0.57 -0.03
CA ALA A 268 -9.36 0.00 0.12
C ALA A 268 -10.46 -0.97 -0.31
N MET A 269 -10.14 -1.91 -1.21
CA MET A 269 -11.08 -2.92 -1.72
C MET A 269 -11.29 -4.09 -0.76
N MET A 270 -10.40 -4.24 0.22
CA MET A 270 -10.30 -5.36 1.16
C MET A 270 -10.97 -5.02 2.49
#